data_AF-A0AAI8D895-F1
#
_entry.id   AF-A0AAI8D895-F1
#
_cell.length_a   1.000
_cell.length_b   1.000
_cell.length_c   1.000
_cell.angle_alpha   90.00
_cell.angle_beta   90.00
_cell.angle_gamma   90.00
#
_symmetry.space_group_name_H-M   'P 1'
#
loop_
_entity.id
_entity.type
_entity.pdbx_description
1 polymer ?
#
loop_
_entity_poly.entity_id
_entity_poly.type
_entity_poly.pdbx_seq_one_letter_code
_entity_poly.pdbx_strand_id
1 'polypeptide(L)'
;MRLHHLGLALALVFSASPTLSETASDRLAAPGPEHAWMDPLAGRWDVAMRVWPGPQGEPFEIPGMTAERELVLGGRYLREILISGDGTAMREATMGYNRLDGRFELVTVDSFEPGQMVYIGRGDATADGISMYGESTEAGMGAEPTGRKRDLRFEFVIENKDANVQRIHVRYPGGEEYLFVEQRFTRTK
;
A
#
# COMPACT_ATOMS: atom_id res chain seq x y z
N MET A 1 44.17 -58.37 47.19
CA MET A 1 44.00 -57.40 46.09
C MET A 1 42.53 -57.38 45.69
N ARG A 2 41.74 -56.43 46.20
CA ARG A 2 40.34 -56.19 45.78
C ARG A 2 40.25 -54.74 45.30
N LEU A 3 39.99 -54.55 44.01
CA LEU A 3 39.80 -53.23 43.42
C LEU A 3 38.44 -52.65 43.84
N HIS A 4 38.41 -51.36 44.15
CA HIS A 4 37.18 -50.56 44.22
C HIS A 4 37.24 -49.55 43.08
N HIS A 5 36.30 -49.62 42.15
CA HIS A 5 36.11 -48.58 41.14
C HIS A 5 35.02 -47.63 41.63
N LEU A 6 35.42 -46.39 41.87
CA LEU A 6 34.57 -45.27 42.25
C LEU A 6 33.86 -44.75 41.00
N GLY A 7 32.52 -44.75 41.00
CA GLY A 7 31.71 -44.21 39.91
C GLY A 7 31.68 -42.69 39.95
N LEU A 8 32.06 -42.03 38.84
CA LEU A 8 31.95 -40.59 38.66
C LEU A 8 30.61 -40.29 37.97
N ALA A 9 29.66 -39.68 38.70
CA ALA A 9 28.42 -39.19 38.14
C ALA A 9 28.64 -37.79 37.53
N LEU A 10 28.52 -37.69 36.20
CA LEU A 10 28.59 -36.43 35.47
C LEU A 10 27.22 -35.73 35.54
N ALA A 11 27.11 -34.67 36.33
CA ALA A 11 25.93 -33.82 36.36
C ALA A 11 25.94 -32.88 35.14
N LEU A 12 25.04 -33.13 34.18
CA LEU A 12 24.75 -32.22 33.08
C LEU A 12 23.96 -31.02 33.60
N VAL A 13 24.62 -29.87 33.69
CA VAL A 13 23.95 -28.59 33.93
C VAL A 13 23.36 -28.12 32.61
N PHE A 14 22.04 -28.20 32.47
CA PHE A 14 21.32 -27.54 31.37
C PHE A 14 21.36 -26.03 31.62
N SER A 15 22.19 -25.32 30.87
CA SER A 15 22.14 -23.86 30.83
C SER A 15 20.93 -23.49 29.98
N ALA A 16 19.85 -23.03 30.61
CA ALA A 16 18.72 -22.45 29.87
C ALA A 16 19.22 -21.19 29.17
N SER A 17 19.23 -21.20 27.83
CA SER A 17 19.49 -19.98 27.06
C SER A 17 18.45 -18.93 27.43
N PRO A 18 18.84 -17.68 27.71
CA PRO A 18 17.88 -16.62 27.99
C PRO A 18 16.98 -16.44 26.77
N THR A 19 15.67 -16.56 26.96
CA THR A 19 14.69 -16.12 25.97
C THR A 19 14.88 -14.63 25.75
N LEU A 20 15.23 -14.23 24.52
CA LEU A 20 15.36 -12.82 24.17
C LEU A 20 14.01 -12.12 24.44
N SER A 21 14.06 -11.01 25.17
CA SER A 21 12.90 -10.16 25.41
C SER A 21 12.45 -9.53 24.09
N GLU A 22 11.13 -9.46 23.87
CA GLU A 22 10.54 -8.86 22.68
C GLU A 22 11.00 -7.40 22.50
N THR A 23 11.53 -7.11 21.31
CA THR A 23 12.07 -5.77 21.01
C THR A 23 10.94 -4.79 20.67
N ALA A 24 11.25 -3.48 20.69
CA ALA A 24 10.32 -2.48 20.18
C ALA A 24 9.98 -2.71 18.69
N SER A 25 10.95 -3.21 17.91
CA SER A 25 10.74 -3.56 16.50
C SER A 25 9.71 -4.69 16.37
N ASP A 26 9.81 -5.75 17.18
CA ASP A 26 8.87 -6.87 17.13
C ASP A 26 7.44 -6.40 17.41
N ARG A 27 7.24 -5.59 18.46
CA ARG A 27 5.92 -5.05 18.83
C ARG A 27 5.32 -4.12 17.77
N LEU A 28 6.13 -3.23 17.20
CA LEU A 28 5.64 -2.22 16.24
C LEU A 28 5.57 -2.74 14.81
N ALA A 29 6.27 -3.83 14.49
CA ALA A 29 6.15 -4.54 13.22
C ALA A 29 4.92 -5.46 13.19
N ALA A 30 4.42 -5.91 14.34
CA ALA A 30 3.17 -6.67 14.39
C ALA A 30 1.97 -5.79 13.96
N PRO A 31 1.02 -6.31 13.17
CA PRO A 31 -0.22 -5.62 12.84
C PRO A 31 -0.95 -5.14 14.11
N GLY A 32 -1.45 -3.91 14.06
CA GLY A 32 -2.29 -3.29 15.09
C GLY A 32 -3.73 -3.09 14.63
N PRO A 33 -4.63 -2.60 15.49
CA PRO A 33 -6.03 -2.32 15.14
C PRO A 33 -6.20 -1.44 13.89
N GLU A 34 -5.24 -0.56 13.63
CA GLU A 34 -5.24 0.36 12.49
C GLU A 34 -5.16 -0.37 11.15
N HIS A 35 -4.58 -1.58 11.13
CA HIS A 35 -4.47 -2.41 9.93
C HIS A 35 -5.82 -3.01 9.50
N ALA A 36 -6.76 -3.17 10.43
CA ALA A 36 -8.08 -3.74 10.14
C ALA A 36 -8.88 -2.92 9.11
N TRP A 37 -8.52 -1.64 8.93
CA TRP A 37 -9.09 -0.80 7.88
C TRP A 37 -8.80 -1.34 6.46
N MET A 38 -7.70 -2.08 6.27
CA MET A 38 -7.34 -2.68 4.98
C MET A 38 -8.04 -4.02 4.69
N ASP A 39 -8.56 -4.71 5.71
CA ASP A 39 -9.22 -6.02 5.59
C ASP A 39 -10.28 -6.09 4.48
N PRO A 40 -11.26 -5.15 4.40
CA PRO A 40 -12.28 -5.21 3.36
C PRO A 40 -11.72 -4.92 1.95
N LEU A 41 -10.49 -4.43 1.81
CA LEU A 41 -9.89 -4.16 0.49
C LEU A 41 -9.33 -5.42 -0.15
N ALA A 42 -9.03 -6.47 0.61
CA ALA A 42 -8.51 -7.72 0.08
C ALA A 42 -9.55 -8.43 -0.82
N GLY A 43 -9.09 -9.02 -1.92
CA GLY A 43 -9.91 -9.76 -2.88
C GLY A 43 -9.66 -9.35 -4.33
N ARG A 44 -10.58 -9.77 -5.19
CA ARG A 44 -10.56 -9.50 -6.64
C ARG A 44 -11.64 -8.48 -6.99
N TRP A 45 -11.30 -7.58 -7.90
CA TRP A 45 -12.10 -6.40 -8.19
C TRP A 45 -12.17 -6.15 -9.70
N ASP A 46 -13.36 -5.79 -10.17
CA ASP A 46 -13.54 -5.07 -11.42
C ASP A 46 -13.26 -3.58 -11.19
N VAL A 47 -12.56 -2.92 -12.11
CA VAL A 47 -12.12 -1.54 -11.96
C VAL A 47 -12.59 -0.68 -13.13
N ALA A 48 -13.41 0.33 -12.83
CA ALA A 48 -13.71 1.41 -13.76
C ALA A 48 -12.76 2.58 -13.48
N MET A 49 -11.80 2.82 -14.37
CA MET A 49 -10.86 3.94 -14.27
C MET A 49 -11.27 5.07 -15.19
N ARG A 50 -11.34 6.29 -14.65
CA ARG A 50 -11.51 7.53 -15.40
C ARG A 50 -10.34 8.45 -15.18
N VAL A 51 -9.91 9.11 -16.26
CA VAL A 51 -8.77 10.02 -16.28
C VAL A 51 -9.20 11.37 -16.82
N TRP A 52 -8.87 12.44 -16.08
CA TRP A 52 -9.10 13.83 -16.46
C TRP A 52 -7.79 14.45 -16.96
N PRO A 53 -7.71 14.87 -18.23
CA PRO A 53 -6.47 15.41 -18.79
C PRO A 53 -6.14 16.82 -18.27
N GLY A 54 -7.09 17.49 -17.62
CA GLY A 54 -6.93 18.83 -17.05
C GLY A 54 -8.19 19.26 -16.29
N PRO A 55 -8.15 20.41 -15.60
CA PRO A 55 -9.23 20.86 -14.72
C PRO A 55 -10.56 21.12 -15.44
N GLN A 56 -10.52 21.37 -16.76
CA GLN A 56 -11.70 21.59 -17.61
C GLN A 56 -11.83 20.51 -18.70
N GLY A 57 -11.00 19.47 -18.65
CA GLY A 57 -11.02 18.40 -19.63
C GLY A 57 -12.11 17.38 -19.32
N GLU A 58 -12.85 16.95 -20.34
CA GLU A 58 -13.78 15.82 -20.22
C GLU A 58 -12.99 14.54 -19.88
N PRO A 59 -13.47 13.72 -18.92
CA PRO A 59 -12.81 12.48 -18.59
C PRO A 59 -12.98 11.44 -19.70
N PHE A 60 -11.96 10.60 -19.84
CA PHE A 60 -12.07 9.36 -20.62
C PHE A 60 -11.95 8.14 -19.70
N GLU A 61 -12.59 7.04 -20.11
CA GLU A 61 -12.65 5.80 -19.34
C GLU A 61 -11.70 4.75 -19.94
N ILE A 62 -11.01 3.99 -19.09
CA ILE A 62 -10.18 2.86 -19.48
C ILE A 62 -10.97 1.58 -19.16
N PRO A 63 -11.44 0.84 -20.19
CA PRO A 63 -12.34 -0.29 -19.97
C PRO A 63 -11.60 -1.57 -19.58
N GLY A 64 -12.35 -2.48 -18.94
CA GLY A 64 -11.93 -3.88 -18.73
C GLY A 64 -10.84 -4.08 -17.68
N MET A 65 -10.52 -3.07 -16.87
CA MET A 65 -9.48 -3.22 -15.86
C MET A 65 -9.96 -4.09 -14.69
N THR A 66 -9.03 -4.82 -14.09
CA THR A 66 -9.26 -5.59 -12.87
C THR A 66 -8.14 -5.33 -11.86
N ALA A 67 -8.36 -5.66 -10.59
CA ALA A 67 -7.33 -5.61 -9.58
C ALA A 67 -7.37 -6.83 -8.67
N GLU A 68 -6.19 -7.30 -8.29
CA GLU A 68 -6.01 -8.33 -7.28
C GLU A 68 -5.33 -7.72 -6.06
N ARG A 69 -5.95 -7.90 -4.89
CA ARG A 69 -5.48 -7.36 -3.63
C ARG A 69 -5.31 -8.46 -2.60
N GLU A 70 -4.14 -8.51 -1.99
CA GLU A 70 -3.81 -9.48 -0.94
C GLU A 70 -3.19 -8.79 0.28
N LEU A 71 -3.55 -9.28 1.47
CA LEU A 71 -2.86 -8.93 2.71
C LEU A 71 -1.60 -9.78 2.82
N VAL A 72 -0.43 -9.14 2.79
CA VAL A 72 0.88 -9.80 2.83
C VAL A 72 1.61 -9.56 4.15
N LEU A 73 2.65 -10.35 4.40
CA LEU A 73 3.48 -10.27 5.61
C LEU A 73 2.64 -10.28 6.90
N GLY A 74 1.68 -11.22 6.96
CA GLY A 74 0.82 -11.41 8.13
C GLY A 74 -0.25 -10.33 8.32
N GLY A 75 -0.64 -9.61 7.27
CA GLY A 75 -1.65 -8.54 7.36
C GLY A 75 -1.07 -7.15 7.57
N ARG A 76 0.25 -7.00 7.50
CA ARG A 76 0.91 -5.71 7.70
C ARG A 76 0.76 -4.78 6.49
N TYR A 77 0.69 -5.37 5.30
CA TYR A 77 0.57 -4.60 4.08
C TYR A 77 -0.53 -5.15 3.18
N LEU A 78 -1.25 -4.25 2.52
CA LEU A 78 -2.09 -4.57 1.38
C LEU A 78 -1.25 -4.41 0.11
N ARG A 79 -1.07 -5.49 -0.64
CA ARG A 79 -0.47 -5.48 -1.96
C ARG A 79 -1.58 -5.45 -3.01
N GLU A 80 -1.45 -4.62 -4.01
CA GLU A 80 -2.36 -4.52 -5.16
C GLU A 80 -1.60 -4.74 -6.46
N ILE A 81 -2.17 -5.54 -7.36
CA ILE A 81 -1.79 -5.61 -8.77
C ILE A 81 -2.99 -5.15 -9.59
N LEU A 82 -2.83 -4.04 -10.31
CA LEU A 82 -3.82 -3.52 -11.25
C LEU A 82 -3.50 -4.04 -12.66
N ILE A 83 -4.51 -4.56 -13.34
CA ILE A 83 -4.39 -5.31 -14.59
C ILE A 83 -5.28 -4.64 -15.65
N SER A 84 -4.76 -4.41 -16.86
CA SER A 84 -5.53 -3.90 -18.00
C SER A 84 -6.50 -4.95 -18.57
N GLY A 85 -7.43 -4.51 -19.42
CA GLY A 85 -8.38 -5.41 -20.08
C GLY A 85 -7.77 -6.45 -21.03
N ASP A 86 -6.50 -6.32 -21.40
CA ASP A 86 -5.75 -7.34 -22.14
C ASP A 86 -5.03 -8.36 -21.23
N GLY A 87 -5.13 -8.21 -19.90
CA GLY A 87 -4.48 -9.07 -18.92
C GLY A 87 -3.07 -8.65 -18.52
N THR A 88 -2.56 -7.51 -19.00
CA THR A 88 -1.23 -7.02 -18.65
C THR A 88 -1.23 -6.32 -17.28
N ALA A 89 -0.27 -6.63 -16.41
CA ALA A 89 -0.09 -5.87 -15.17
C ALA A 89 0.39 -4.45 -15.50
N MET A 90 -0.33 -3.44 -15.00
CA MET A 90 -0.04 -2.02 -15.25
C MET A 90 0.53 -1.30 -14.03
N ARG A 91 0.14 -1.70 -12.82
CA ARG A 91 0.59 -1.11 -11.57
C ARG A 91 0.71 -2.17 -10.50
N GLU A 92 1.79 -2.08 -9.72
CA GLU A 92 1.91 -2.72 -8.43
C GLU A 92 1.92 -1.65 -7.34
N ALA A 93 1.19 -1.88 -6.26
CA ALA A 93 1.16 -0.99 -5.12
C ALA A 93 1.24 -1.75 -3.80
N THR A 94 1.84 -1.12 -2.79
CA THR A 94 1.85 -1.61 -1.42
C THR A 94 1.44 -0.51 -0.47
N MET A 95 0.40 -0.75 0.33
CA MET A 95 -0.06 0.13 1.41
C MET A 95 0.18 -0.55 2.76
N GLY A 96 0.61 0.20 3.76
CA GLY A 96 0.67 -0.28 5.14
C GLY A 96 0.48 0.84 6.14
N TYR A 97 0.38 0.47 7.42
CA TYR A 97 0.31 1.43 8.52
C TYR A 97 1.60 1.39 9.35
N ASN A 98 2.31 2.51 9.39
CA ASN A 98 3.49 2.69 10.21
C ASN A 98 3.08 3.04 11.64
N ARG A 99 3.14 2.05 12.54
CA ARG A 99 2.77 2.20 13.96
C ARG A 99 3.75 3.02 14.79
N LEU A 100 4.97 3.23 14.31
CA LEU A 100 5.93 4.11 14.98
C LEU A 100 5.57 5.58 14.73
N ASP A 101 5.19 5.88 13.49
CA ASP A 101 4.90 7.24 13.03
C ASP A 101 3.40 7.60 13.08
N GLY A 102 2.52 6.62 13.28
CA GLY A 102 1.08 6.82 13.35
C GLY A 102 0.45 7.26 12.03
N ARG A 103 0.83 6.63 10.90
CA ARG A 103 0.35 7.03 9.57
C ARG A 103 0.36 5.89 8.57
N PHE A 104 -0.53 5.96 7.58
CA PHE A 104 -0.44 5.11 6.40
C PHE A 104 0.66 5.56 5.44
N GLU A 105 1.25 4.59 4.74
CA GLU A 105 2.27 4.78 3.73
C GLU A 105 1.90 3.94 2.52
N LEU A 106 2.02 4.52 1.32
CA LEU A 106 1.72 3.86 0.05
C LEU A 106 2.89 4.06 -0.91
N VAL A 107 3.29 2.98 -1.58
CA VAL A 107 4.23 3.02 -2.70
C VAL A 107 3.55 2.45 -3.93
N THR A 108 3.67 3.12 -5.06
CA THR A 108 3.19 2.62 -6.36
C THR A 108 4.33 2.58 -7.37
N VAL A 109 4.30 1.55 -8.23
CA VAL A 109 5.15 1.40 -9.40
C VAL A 109 4.23 1.05 -10.55
N ASP A 110 4.24 1.83 -11.62
CA ASP A 110 3.34 1.60 -12.74
C ASP A 110 4.01 1.86 -14.09
N SER A 111 3.29 1.55 -15.16
CA SER A 111 3.69 1.77 -16.54
C SER A 111 3.32 3.17 -17.07
N PHE A 112 2.74 4.05 -16.25
CA PHE A 112 2.32 5.39 -16.64
C PHE A 112 3.37 6.44 -16.32
N GLU A 113 4.11 6.28 -15.22
CA GLU A 113 5.17 7.20 -14.79
C GLU A 113 6.55 6.51 -14.76
N PRO A 114 7.63 7.25 -15.05
CA PRO A 114 8.98 6.68 -15.12
C PRO A 114 9.59 6.36 -13.75
N GLY A 115 8.95 6.81 -12.66
CA GLY A 115 9.48 6.68 -11.30
C GLY A 115 8.47 6.04 -10.35
N GLN A 116 8.98 5.41 -9.31
CA GLN A 116 8.15 4.97 -8.18
C GLN A 116 7.57 6.22 -7.49
N MET A 117 6.33 6.13 -7.04
CA MET A 117 5.70 7.19 -6.25
C MET A 117 5.52 6.73 -4.82
N VAL A 118 5.84 7.63 -3.88
CA VAL A 118 5.69 7.39 -2.44
C VAL A 118 4.69 8.42 -1.90
N TYR A 119 3.71 7.93 -1.15
CA TYR A 119 2.68 8.74 -0.54
C TYR A 119 2.66 8.51 0.97
N ILE A 120 2.55 9.60 1.72
CA ILE A 120 2.58 9.61 3.18
C ILE A 120 1.26 10.19 3.71
N GLY A 121 0.59 9.44 4.58
CA GLY A 121 -0.61 9.87 5.29
C GLY A 121 -0.30 10.91 6.36
N ARG A 122 -1.31 11.72 6.73
CA ARG A 122 -1.22 12.71 7.82
C ARG A 122 -1.88 12.24 9.12
N GLY A 123 -2.06 10.93 9.29
CA GLY A 123 -2.68 10.31 10.46
C GLY A 123 -3.42 9.01 10.12
N ASP A 124 -4.41 8.69 10.96
CA ASP A 124 -5.28 7.52 10.83
C ASP A 124 -6.32 7.67 9.72
N ALA A 125 -6.89 6.53 9.34
CA ALA A 125 -8.07 6.51 8.50
C ALA A 125 -9.30 6.98 9.29
N THR A 126 -10.22 7.64 8.61
CA THR A 126 -11.50 8.11 9.16
C THR A 126 -12.66 7.34 8.53
N ALA A 127 -13.89 7.63 8.97
CA ALA A 127 -15.09 7.09 8.33
C ALA A 127 -15.21 7.51 6.85
N ASP A 128 -14.65 8.67 6.49
CA ASP A 128 -14.64 9.19 5.12
C ASP A 128 -13.48 8.63 4.28
N GLY A 129 -12.63 7.78 4.88
CA GLY A 129 -11.46 7.21 4.24
C GLY A 129 -10.15 7.86 4.68
N ILE A 130 -9.15 7.84 3.78
CA ILE A 130 -7.82 8.39 4.03
C ILE A 130 -7.26 9.14 2.83
N SER A 131 -6.50 10.21 3.09
CA SER A 131 -5.66 10.89 2.10
C SER A 131 -4.17 10.73 2.44
N MET A 132 -3.39 10.38 1.43
CA MET A 132 -1.92 10.34 1.47
C MET A 132 -1.35 11.27 0.42
N TYR A 133 -0.16 11.82 0.67
CA TYR A 133 0.41 12.90 -0.12
C TYR A 133 1.78 12.52 -0.65
N GLY A 134 2.04 12.84 -1.91
CA GLY A 134 3.32 12.60 -2.56
C GLY A 134 3.67 13.74 -3.52
N GLU A 135 4.88 13.70 -4.04
CA GLU A 135 5.36 14.61 -5.08
C GLU A 135 5.91 13.76 -6.23
N SER A 136 5.74 14.23 -7.46
CA SER A 136 6.37 13.59 -8.62
C SER A 136 6.80 14.62 -9.67
N THR A 137 7.64 14.18 -10.59
CA THR A 137 7.94 14.92 -11.83
C THR A 137 7.32 14.14 -12.97
N GLU A 138 6.39 14.77 -13.69
CA GLU A 138 5.71 14.07 -14.78
C GLU A 138 6.61 13.93 -16.01
N ALA A 139 6.46 12.82 -16.71
CA ALA A 139 6.95 12.70 -18.09
C ALA A 139 6.07 13.47 -19.08
N GLY A 140 4.74 13.41 -18.90
CA GLY A 140 3.77 13.93 -19.84
C GLY A 140 3.48 12.97 -20.99
N MET A 141 2.51 13.32 -21.83
CA MET A 141 1.97 12.45 -22.90
C MET A 141 2.54 12.74 -24.30
N GLY A 142 3.46 13.72 -24.40
CA GLY A 142 4.08 14.14 -25.66
C GLY A 142 5.32 13.32 -26.02
N ALA A 143 5.91 13.62 -27.17
CA ALA A 143 7.17 12.99 -27.59
C ALA A 143 8.37 13.41 -26.72
N GLU A 144 8.31 14.62 -26.14
CA GLU A 144 9.33 15.17 -25.26
C GLU A 144 8.82 15.26 -23.82
N PRO A 145 9.67 15.03 -22.81
CA PRO A 145 9.26 15.11 -21.42
C PRO A 145 8.92 16.54 -21.04
N THR A 146 7.82 16.73 -20.30
CA THR A 146 7.45 18.06 -19.80
C THR A 146 8.30 18.44 -18.57
N GLY A 147 8.71 17.46 -17.77
CA GLY A 147 9.51 17.66 -16.56
C GLY A 147 8.81 18.49 -15.48
N ARG A 148 7.47 18.58 -15.53
CA ARG A 148 6.71 19.41 -14.59
C ARG A 148 6.62 18.71 -13.24
N LYS A 149 7.07 19.41 -12.19
CA LYS A 149 6.81 19.00 -10.80
C LYS A 149 5.32 19.14 -10.49
N ARG A 150 4.81 18.24 -9.66
CA ARG A 150 3.42 18.26 -9.19
C ARG A 150 3.29 17.62 -7.82
N ASP A 151 2.37 18.17 -7.03
CA ASP A 151 1.92 17.55 -5.79
C ASP A 151 0.77 16.60 -6.12
N LEU A 152 0.72 15.48 -5.40
CA LEU A 152 -0.30 14.46 -5.55
C LEU A 152 -0.98 14.20 -4.22
N ARG A 153 -2.31 14.09 -4.23
CA ARG A 153 -3.10 13.61 -3.11
C ARG A 153 -3.86 12.36 -3.54
N PHE A 154 -3.53 11.25 -2.90
CA PHE A 154 -4.14 9.95 -3.13
C PHE A 154 -5.17 9.69 -2.03
N GLU A 155 -6.44 9.73 -2.41
CA GLU A 155 -7.60 9.46 -1.56
C GLU A 155 -8.07 8.01 -1.74
N PHE A 156 -8.38 7.35 -0.63
CA PHE A 156 -9.04 6.05 -0.59
C PHE A 156 -10.30 6.12 0.24
N VAL A 157 -11.41 5.63 -0.31
CA VAL A 157 -12.71 5.56 0.35
C VAL A 157 -13.24 4.13 0.27
N ILE A 158 -13.60 3.55 1.41
CA ILE A 158 -14.31 2.27 1.47
C ILE A 158 -15.80 2.61 1.60
N GLU A 159 -16.57 2.42 0.53
CA GLU A 159 -18.01 2.67 0.55
C GLU A 159 -18.74 1.54 1.26
N ASN A 160 -18.32 0.29 1.03
CA ASN A 160 -18.75 -0.92 1.75
C ASN A 160 -17.83 -2.10 1.40
N LYS A 161 -18.15 -3.31 1.89
CA LYS A 161 -17.34 -4.51 1.63
C LYS A 161 -17.20 -4.89 0.15
N ASP A 162 -18.10 -4.44 -0.73
CA ASP A 162 -18.14 -4.78 -2.15
C ASP A 162 -17.83 -3.58 -3.07
N ALA A 163 -17.59 -2.39 -2.52
CA ALA A 163 -17.31 -1.17 -3.27
C ALA A 163 -16.32 -0.25 -2.56
N ASN A 164 -15.30 0.21 -3.30
CA ASN A 164 -14.35 1.23 -2.84
C ASN A 164 -13.92 2.13 -3.99
N VAL A 165 -13.43 3.32 -3.66
CA VAL A 165 -12.98 4.32 -4.62
C VAL A 165 -11.58 4.80 -4.26
N GLN A 166 -10.74 4.91 -5.28
CA GLN A 166 -9.46 5.60 -5.20
C GLN A 166 -9.52 6.86 -6.07
N ARG A 167 -8.99 7.97 -5.57
CA ARG A 167 -8.82 9.19 -6.36
C ARG A 167 -7.41 9.72 -6.24
N ILE A 168 -6.85 10.14 -7.36
CA ILE A 168 -5.60 10.87 -7.41
C ILE A 168 -5.95 12.29 -7.84
N HIS A 169 -5.64 13.24 -6.98
CA HIS A 169 -5.68 14.65 -7.28
C HIS A 169 -4.28 15.17 -7.56
N VAL A 170 -4.16 16.11 -8.48
CA VAL A 170 -2.89 16.69 -8.89
C VAL A 170 -2.94 18.21 -8.75
N ARG A 171 -1.83 18.79 -8.33
CA ARG A 171 -1.61 20.23 -8.31
C ARG A 171 -0.24 20.58 -8.89
N TYR A 172 -0.23 21.43 -9.90
CA TYR A 172 1.00 22.00 -10.44
C TYR A 172 1.39 23.27 -9.67
N PRO A 173 2.69 23.65 -9.64
CA PRO A 173 3.13 24.90 -9.02
C PRO A 173 2.33 26.11 -9.50
N GLY A 174 1.74 26.85 -8.55
CA GLY A 174 0.92 28.03 -8.81
C GLY A 174 -0.49 27.76 -9.36
N GLY A 175 -0.88 26.49 -9.56
CA GLY A 175 -2.21 26.09 -9.99
C GLY A 175 -3.10 25.61 -8.85
N GLU A 176 -4.39 25.45 -9.16
CA GLU A 176 -5.34 24.78 -8.28
C GLU A 176 -5.22 23.25 -8.38
N GLU A 177 -5.59 22.55 -7.32
CA GLU A 177 -5.70 21.10 -7.33
C GLU A 177 -6.93 20.68 -8.15
N TYR A 178 -6.80 19.64 -8.97
CA TYR A 178 -7.92 19.04 -9.68
C TYR A 178 -7.87 17.51 -9.64
N LEU A 179 -9.02 16.86 -9.85
CA LEU A 179 -9.11 15.40 -9.95
C LEU A 179 -8.39 14.94 -11.21
N PHE A 180 -7.40 14.06 -11.08
CA PHE A 180 -6.63 13.51 -12.19
C PHE A 180 -7.10 12.10 -12.56
N VAL A 181 -7.29 11.23 -11.58
CA VAL A 181 -7.74 9.85 -11.78
C VAL A 181 -8.81 9.50 -10.75
N GLU A 182 -9.88 8.85 -11.17
CA GLU A 182 -10.81 8.12 -10.28
C GLU A 182 -10.82 6.64 -10.69
N GLN A 183 -10.67 5.76 -9.72
CA GLN A 183 -10.81 4.31 -9.90
C GLN A 183 -11.92 3.82 -8.98
N ARG A 184 -12.98 3.25 -9.55
CA ARG A 184 -14.06 2.62 -8.81
C ARG A 184 -13.90 1.12 -8.87
N PHE A 185 -13.79 0.49 -7.71
CA PHE A 185 -13.60 -0.93 -7.55
C PHE A 185 -14.93 -1.57 -7.14
N THR A 186 -15.37 -2.56 -7.91
CA THR A 186 -16.52 -3.40 -7.58
C THR A 186 -16.04 -4.82 -7.35
N ARG A 187 -16.40 -5.43 -6.22
CA ARG A 187 -15.91 -6.78 -5.90
C ARG A 187 -16.43 -7.78 -6.94
N THR A 188 -15.53 -8.60 -7.47
CA THR A 188 -15.92 -9.71 -8.35
C THR A 188 -16.69 -10.75 -7.54
N LYS A 189 -17.78 -11.27 -8.09
CA LYS A 189 -18.61 -12.31 -7.47
C LYS A 189 -17.94 -13.69 -7.46
#